data_AF-A0A847HHK1-F1
#
_entry.id   AF-A0A847HHK1-F1
#
_cell.length_a   1.000
_cell.length_b   1.000
_cell.length_c   1.000
_cell.angle_alpha   90.00
_cell.angle_beta   90.00
_cell.angle_gamma   90.00
#
_symmetry.space_group_name_H-M   'P 1'
#
loop_
_entity.id
_entity.type
_entity.pdbx_description
1 polymer ?
#
loop_
_entity_poly.entity_id
_entity_poly.type
_entity_poly.pdbx_seq_one_letter_code
_entity_poly.pdbx_strand_id
1 'polypeptide(L)'
;MMTFVASSVCAIPYQVGDYKLDVTVRNSAMNLIPDSKVSFYRYDQSSFIAEARATGYKSVTKRIEIKPNQFVYKTEVVLPDLERKLYIIDHNHKILAAAYLRTEQFGFPGNEYGLTAYIPVEMWDAAPERVEVFDSFWGAPLKKTCLFEQIEGFHKVSLSITRKALKWSGSKIYVIFRTRDLPAQRAVARYLRQLDRLSTNPDCPPGSEEALTAYIYENFAADAAALEEPLPAVYERYHSARARFSELHRE
;
A
#
# COMPACT_ATOMS: atom_id res chain seq x y z
N MET A 1 22.52 -5.06 -34.72
CA MET A 1 22.60 -4.37 -33.42
C MET A 1 21.31 -3.57 -33.27
N MET A 2 20.30 -4.12 -32.57
CA MET A 2 19.01 -3.45 -32.37
C MET A 2 19.11 -2.54 -31.15
N THR A 3 19.18 -1.23 -31.38
CA THR A 3 19.08 -0.21 -30.34
C THR A 3 17.61 -0.04 -29.96
N PHE A 4 17.22 -0.56 -28.79
CA PHE A 4 15.96 -0.20 -28.16
C PHE A 4 16.05 1.28 -27.74
N VAL A 5 15.41 2.15 -28.52
CA VAL A 5 15.23 3.55 -28.15
C VAL A 5 14.15 3.57 -27.08
N ALA A 6 14.55 3.76 -25.83
CA ALA A 6 13.61 4.05 -24.75
C ALA A 6 12.78 5.28 -25.15
N SER A 7 11.48 5.08 -25.33
CA SER A 7 10.56 6.17 -25.65
C SER A 7 10.63 7.18 -24.50
N SER A 8 11.09 8.40 -24.79
CA SER A 8 11.05 9.49 -23.83
C SER A 8 9.59 9.73 -23.47
N VAL A 9 9.22 9.49 -22.22
CA VAL A 9 7.94 9.91 -21.65
C VAL A 9 7.97 11.44 -21.61
N CYS A 10 7.58 12.08 -22.71
CA CYS A 10 7.46 13.53 -22.79
C CYS A 10 6.11 13.92 -22.17
N ALA A 11 6.15 14.78 -21.15
CA ALA A 11 4.97 15.50 -20.72
C ALA A 11 4.42 16.31 -21.90
N ILE A 12 3.15 16.12 -22.25
CA ILE A 12 2.49 16.94 -23.28
C ILE A 12 2.27 18.33 -22.65
N PRO A 13 2.85 19.41 -23.20
CA PRO A 13 2.68 20.74 -22.64
C PRO A 13 1.21 21.16 -22.77
N TYR A 14 0.63 21.60 -21.65
CA TYR A 14 -0.72 22.16 -21.64
C TYR A 14 -0.67 23.61 -22.14
N GLN A 15 -1.49 23.92 -23.14
CA GLN A 15 -1.62 25.28 -23.66
C GLN A 15 -2.81 25.98 -23.03
N VAL A 16 -2.57 27.13 -22.39
CA VAL A 16 -3.61 27.99 -21.82
C VAL A 16 -3.48 29.37 -22.46
N GLY A 17 -4.29 29.65 -23.47
CA GLY A 17 -4.12 30.83 -24.33
C GLY A 17 -2.76 30.79 -25.06
N ASP A 18 -1.97 31.85 -24.92
CA ASP A 18 -0.65 31.98 -25.56
C ASP A 18 0.49 31.31 -24.78
N TYR A 19 0.19 30.72 -23.62
CA TYR A 19 1.17 30.19 -22.70
C TYR A 19 1.28 28.67 -22.79
N LYS A 20 2.52 28.16 -22.79
CA LYS A 20 2.83 26.73 -22.69
C LYS A 20 3.28 26.41 -21.27
N LEU A 21 2.57 25.50 -20.63
CA LEU A 21 2.88 25.00 -19.28
C LEU A 21 3.34 23.56 -19.36
N ASP A 22 4.54 23.30 -18.88
CA ASP A 22 5.14 21.98 -18.75
C ASP A 22 5.32 21.68 -17.26
N VAL A 23 4.58 20.69 -16.78
CA VAL A 23 4.49 20.39 -15.36
C VAL A 23 4.79 18.94 -15.09
N THR A 24 5.75 18.75 -14.21
CA THR A 24 6.15 17.44 -13.73
C THR A 24 5.63 17.24 -12.31
N VAL A 25 4.95 16.11 -12.08
CA VAL A 25 4.39 15.77 -10.77
C VAL A 25 5.26 14.69 -10.13
N ARG A 26 5.71 14.95 -8.90
CA ARG A 26 6.61 14.07 -8.14
C ARG A 26 6.07 13.79 -6.74
N ASN A 27 6.57 12.73 -6.11
CA ASN A 27 6.33 12.47 -4.69
C ASN A 27 7.37 13.17 -3.80
N SER A 28 7.25 12.98 -2.49
CA SER A 28 8.18 13.50 -1.47
C SER A 28 9.63 13.05 -1.66
N ALA A 29 9.87 11.91 -2.31
CA ALA A 29 11.20 11.40 -2.66
C ALA A 29 11.66 11.82 -4.08
N MET A 30 10.99 12.78 -4.71
CA MET A 30 11.25 13.27 -6.06
C MET A 30 11.09 12.24 -7.19
N ASN A 31 10.48 11.09 -6.92
CA ASN A 31 10.13 10.10 -7.94
C ASN A 31 8.93 10.57 -8.75
N LEU A 32 8.92 10.28 -10.05
CA LEU A 32 7.77 10.53 -10.92
C LEU A 32 6.56 9.72 -10.44
N ILE A 33 5.41 10.37 -10.37
CA ILE A 33 4.15 9.70 -10.05
C ILE A 33 3.46 9.31 -11.36
N PRO A 34 3.34 8.00 -11.66
CA PRO A 34 2.61 7.55 -12.84
C PRO A 34 1.11 7.88 -12.68
N ASP A 35 0.45 8.13 -13.81
CA ASP A 35 -0.98 8.47 -13.89
C ASP A 35 -1.39 9.74 -13.09
N SER A 36 -0.42 10.59 -12.77
CA SER A 36 -0.70 11.92 -12.22
C SER A 36 -1.50 12.74 -13.24
N LYS A 37 -2.50 13.47 -12.74
CA LYS A 37 -3.34 14.35 -13.54
C LYS A 37 -3.12 15.77 -13.08
N VAL A 38 -2.91 16.66 -14.03
CA VAL A 38 -2.82 18.08 -13.75
C VAL A 38 -3.86 18.83 -14.56
N SER A 39 -4.59 19.70 -13.89
CA SER A 39 -5.54 20.63 -14.51
C SER A 39 -4.98 22.04 -14.38
N PHE A 40 -5.03 22.79 -15.48
CA PHE A 40 -4.55 24.16 -15.55
C PHE A 40 -5.65 25.09 -15.97
N TYR A 41 -5.70 26.24 -15.33
CA TYR A 41 -6.54 27.33 -15.77
C TYR A 41 -5.90 28.65 -15.36
N ARG A 42 -6.19 29.68 -16.17
CA ARG A 42 -5.85 31.05 -15.83
C ARG A 42 -6.72 31.48 -14.66
N TYR A 43 -6.09 31.90 -13.56
CA TYR A 43 -6.81 32.34 -12.37
C TYR A 43 -7.16 33.81 -12.47
N ASP A 44 -6.18 34.64 -12.86
CA ASP A 44 -6.35 36.07 -13.08
C ASP A 44 -5.40 36.58 -14.19
N GLN A 45 -5.28 37.89 -14.33
CA GLN A 45 -4.40 38.50 -15.33
C GLN A 45 -2.91 38.23 -15.08
N SER A 46 -2.54 37.93 -13.83
CA SER A 46 -1.18 37.83 -13.32
C SER A 46 -0.75 36.40 -12.95
N SER A 47 -1.63 35.40 -13.03
CA SER A 47 -1.31 34.06 -12.55
C SER A 47 -2.15 32.93 -13.15
N PHE A 48 -1.53 31.75 -13.18
CA PHE A 48 -2.17 30.46 -13.42
C PHE A 48 -2.34 29.69 -12.11
N ILE A 49 -3.32 28.79 -12.10
CA ILE A 49 -3.40 27.72 -11.10
C ILE A 49 -3.12 26.38 -11.78
N ALA A 50 -2.28 25.59 -11.12
CA ALA A 50 -2.01 24.19 -11.43
C ALA A 50 -2.60 23.31 -10.31
N GLU A 51 -3.62 22.53 -10.61
CA GLU A 51 -4.19 21.54 -9.70
C GLU A 51 -3.67 20.17 -10.06
N ALA A 52 -2.76 19.62 -9.24
CA ALA A 52 -2.20 18.30 -9.43
C ALA A 52 -2.84 17.29 -8.47
N ARG A 53 -3.16 16.11 -9.00
CA ARG A 53 -3.71 14.99 -8.23
C ARG A 53 -3.20 13.66 -8.74
N ALA A 54 -3.07 12.71 -7.83
CA ALA A 54 -2.77 11.32 -8.14
C ALA A 54 -3.44 10.39 -7.14
N THR A 55 -3.73 9.15 -7.55
CA THR A 55 -4.33 8.15 -6.66
C THR A 55 -3.40 7.88 -5.47
N GLY A 56 -3.95 7.89 -4.25
CA GLY A 56 -3.16 7.61 -3.03
C GLY A 56 -2.24 8.75 -2.57
N TYR A 57 -2.43 9.96 -3.09
CA TYR A 57 -1.74 11.19 -2.68
C TYR A 57 -2.75 12.28 -2.29
N LYS A 58 -2.30 13.26 -1.50
CA LYS A 58 -3.05 14.50 -1.29
C LYS A 58 -2.92 15.38 -2.54
N SER A 59 -4.04 15.88 -3.05
CA SER A 59 -4.03 16.85 -4.16
C SER A 59 -3.41 18.17 -3.73
N VAL A 60 -2.75 18.86 -4.65
CA VAL A 60 -2.10 20.16 -4.41
C VAL A 60 -2.50 21.16 -5.48
N THR A 61 -2.74 22.38 -5.04
CA THR A 61 -2.97 23.53 -5.90
C THR A 61 -1.76 24.46 -5.80
N LYS A 62 -1.12 24.77 -6.93
CA LYS A 62 0.05 25.66 -7.00
C LYS A 62 -0.28 26.87 -7.87
N ARG A 63 -0.07 28.07 -7.35
CA ARG A 63 -0.16 29.31 -8.11
C ARG A 63 1.16 29.59 -8.82
N ILE A 64 1.10 29.97 -10.09
CA ILE A 64 2.25 30.30 -10.93
C ILE A 64 2.05 31.72 -11.43
N GLU A 65 2.96 32.62 -11.06
CA GLU A 65 2.91 34.01 -11.50
C GLU A 65 3.34 34.15 -12.96
N ILE A 66 2.58 34.96 -13.71
CA ILE A 66 2.87 35.34 -15.09
C ILE A 66 3.91 36.45 -15.06
N LYS A 67 5.05 36.20 -15.70
CA LYS A 67 6.11 37.19 -15.86
C LYS A 67 6.01 37.88 -17.23
N PRO A 68 6.33 39.19 -17.31
CA PRO A 68 6.41 39.88 -18.59
C PRO A 68 7.34 39.16 -19.56
N ASN A 69 6.93 39.06 -20.83
CA ASN A 69 7.69 38.43 -21.92
C ASN A 69 8.02 36.93 -21.71
N GLN A 70 7.35 36.24 -20.79
CA GLN A 70 7.50 34.80 -20.59
C GLN A 70 6.26 34.04 -21.04
N PHE A 71 6.42 33.21 -22.08
CA PHE A 71 5.34 32.41 -22.68
C PHE A 71 5.44 30.91 -22.35
N VAL A 72 6.58 30.45 -21.82
CA VAL A 72 6.79 29.05 -21.45
C VAL A 72 7.12 28.95 -19.96
N TYR A 73 6.39 28.10 -19.25
CA TYR A 73 6.55 27.87 -17.83
C TYR A 73 6.83 26.40 -17.58
N LYS A 74 7.95 26.12 -16.91
CA LYS A 74 8.29 24.80 -16.39
C LYS A 74 8.15 24.81 -14.88
N THR A 75 7.37 23.91 -14.33
CA THR A 75 7.21 23.82 -12.87
C THR A 75 7.10 22.39 -12.39
N GLU A 76 7.59 22.15 -11.18
CA GLU A 76 7.42 20.89 -10.49
C GLU A 76 6.36 21.05 -9.40
N VAL A 77 5.49 20.05 -9.28
CA VAL A 77 4.50 19.96 -8.21
C VAL A 77 4.76 18.68 -7.45
N VAL A 78 5.06 18.83 -6.15
CA VAL A 78 5.27 17.70 -5.24
C VAL A 78 3.95 17.38 -4.55
N LEU A 79 3.44 16.16 -4.72
CA LEU A 79 2.25 15.69 -4.03
C LEU A 79 2.64 15.05 -2.70
N PRO A 80 2.08 15.52 -1.56
CA PRO A 80 2.31 14.90 -0.28
C PRO A 80 1.56 13.57 -0.16
N ASP A 81 2.13 12.70 0.66
CA ASP A 81 1.52 11.42 1.00
C ASP A 81 0.21 11.60 1.79
N LEU A 82 -0.68 10.61 1.70
CA LEU A 82 -1.85 10.57 2.57
C LEU A 82 -1.40 10.26 4.00
N GLU A 83 -1.86 11.07 4.96
CA GLU A 83 -1.57 10.83 6.38
C GLU A 83 -2.31 9.59 6.86
N ARG A 84 -1.56 8.72 7.55
CA ARG A 84 -2.05 7.48 8.13
C ARG A 84 -1.47 7.32 9.53
N LYS A 85 -2.29 6.83 10.46
CA LYS A 85 -1.82 6.39 11.77
C LYS A 85 -1.28 4.98 11.62
N LEU A 86 -0.01 4.79 11.95
CA LEU A 86 0.65 3.51 11.78
C LEU A 86 0.85 2.83 13.13
N TYR A 87 0.66 1.52 13.15
CA TYR A 87 0.85 0.69 14.34
C TYR A 87 1.64 -0.55 13.97
N ILE A 88 2.64 -0.90 14.79
CA ILE A 88 3.26 -2.21 14.74
C ILE A 88 2.66 -3.06 15.83
N ILE A 89 2.09 -4.19 15.44
CA ILE A 89 1.47 -5.14 16.35
C ILE A 89 1.94 -6.56 16.04
N ASP A 90 1.79 -7.46 17.00
CA ASP A 90 1.87 -8.89 16.73
C ASP A 90 0.55 -9.42 16.12
N HIS A 91 0.56 -10.68 15.72
CA HIS A 91 -0.62 -11.41 15.24
C HIS A 91 -1.74 -11.54 16.29
N ASN A 92 -1.45 -11.29 17.58
CA ASN A 92 -2.42 -11.20 18.67
C ASN A 92 -2.95 -9.77 18.90
N HIS A 93 -2.53 -8.81 18.08
CA HIS A 93 -2.83 -7.38 18.15
C HIS A 93 -2.31 -6.67 19.41
N LYS A 94 -1.25 -7.19 20.01
CA LYS A 94 -0.47 -6.49 21.03
C LYS A 94 0.55 -5.57 20.35
N ILE A 95 0.68 -4.34 20.86
CA ILE A 95 1.66 -3.37 20.35
C ILE A 95 3.08 -3.87 20.62
N LEU A 96 3.91 -3.85 19.59
CA LEU A 96 5.34 -4.17 19.70
C LEU A 96 6.12 -2.89 20.03
N ALA A 97 6.23 -2.57 21.32
CA ALA A 97 6.83 -1.31 21.79
C ALA A 97 8.32 -1.14 21.42
N ALA A 98 9.04 -2.24 21.22
CA ALA A 98 10.45 -2.23 20.82
C ALA A 98 10.66 -2.07 19.30
N ALA A 99 9.58 -2.04 18.51
CA ALA A 99 9.62 -1.86 17.07
C ALA A 99 9.12 -0.47 16.68
N TYR A 100 9.63 0.09 15.58
CA TYR A 100 9.18 1.40 15.08
C TYR A 100 9.06 1.46 13.55
N LEU A 101 8.27 2.40 13.05
CA LEU A 101 8.01 2.63 11.62
C LEU A 101 8.60 3.96 11.14
N ARG A 102 9.05 3.96 9.90
CA ARG A 102 9.33 5.17 9.10
C ARG A 102 8.49 5.15 7.83
N THR A 103 8.05 6.33 7.41
CA THR A 103 7.25 6.56 6.20
C THR A 103 8.03 7.25 5.10
N GLU A 104 9.35 7.26 5.20
CA GLU A 104 10.22 7.79 4.16
C GLU A 104 9.97 7.01 2.85
N GLN A 105 9.74 7.73 1.76
CA GLN A 105 9.42 7.12 0.46
C GLN A 105 10.68 6.88 -0.39
N PHE A 106 11.88 7.12 0.16
CA PHE A 106 13.13 6.86 -0.54
C PHE A 106 13.30 5.35 -0.78
N GLY A 107 13.70 4.97 -1.99
CA GLY A 107 13.80 3.56 -2.40
C GLY A 107 12.47 2.93 -2.83
N PHE A 108 11.34 3.63 -2.75
CA PHE A 108 10.04 3.16 -3.22
C PHE A 108 9.60 3.89 -4.49
N PRO A 109 9.03 3.19 -5.49
CA PRO A 109 8.54 3.81 -6.71
C PRO A 109 7.30 4.69 -6.44
N GLY A 110 7.07 5.70 -7.28
CA GLY A 110 6.00 6.69 -7.07
C GLY A 110 4.57 6.15 -7.12
N ASN A 111 4.34 4.93 -7.60
CA ASN A 111 3.04 4.23 -7.55
C ASN A 111 2.84 3.40 -6.26
N GLU A 112 3.82 3.39 -5.37
CA GLU A 112 3.78 2.61 -4.13
C GLU A 112 3.85 3.53 -2.90
N TYR A 113 3.27 3.05 -1.82
CA TYR A 113 3.39 3.66 -0.49
C TYR A 113 4.34 2.78 0.32
N GLY A 114 5.52 3.32 0.58
CA GLY A 114 6.58 2.66 1.33
C GLY A 114 6.39 2.75 2.83
N LEU A 115 6.69 1.65 3.52
CA LEU A 115 6.74 1.54 4.97
C LEU A 115 8.05 0.83 5.34
N THR A 116 8.85 1.43 6.20
CA THR A 116 10.05 0.78 6.72
C THR A 116 9.87 0.50 8.20
N ALA A 117 9.76 -0.77 8.56
CA ALA A 117 9.68 -1.22 9.94
C ALA A 117 11.05 -1.68 10.43
N TYR A 118 11.33 -1.40 11.70
CA TYR A 118 12.50 -1.93 12.40
C TYR A 118 12.00 -2.78 13.55
N ILE A 119 12.36 -4.06 13.57
CA ILE A 119 11.95 -5.02 14.60
C ILE A 119 13.19 -5.74 15.17
N PRO A 120 13.33 -5.91 16.49
CA PRO A 120 14.46 -6.63 17.06
C PRO A 120 14.56 -8.07 16.55
N VAL A 121 15.79 -8.54 16.27
CA VAL A 121 16.06 -9.89 15.75
C VAL A 121 15.52 -10.98 16.68
N GLU A 122 15.53 -10.75 17.99
CA GLU A 122 15.07 -11.71 18.99
C GLU A 122 13.54 -11.94 18.96
N MET A 123 12.77 -10.97 18.44
CA MET A 123 11.31 -10.98 18.49
C MET A 123 10.66 -11.62 17.26
N TRP A 124 11.38 -11.72 16.14
CA TRP A 124 10.82 -12.10 14.85
C TRP A 124 11.79 -12.97 14.06
N ASP A 125 11.34 -14.18 13.70
CA ASP A 125 12.11 -15.00 12.76
C ASP A 125 11.82 -14.48 11.35
N ALA A 126 12.83 -13.83 10.75
CA ALA A 126 12.66 -13.05 9.55
C ALA A 126 12.26 -13.91 8.33
N ALA A 127 11.03 -13.68 7.84
CA ALA A 127 10.52 -14.28 6.61
C ALA A 127 9.42 -13.40 6.01
N PRO A 128 9.34 -13.24 4.66
CA PRO A 128 8.39 -12.30 4.05
C PRO A 128 6.92 -12.64 4.33
N GLU A 129 6.60 -13.92 4.49
CA GLU A 129 5.28 -14.44 4.84
C GLU A 129 4.88 -14.15 6.29
N ARG A 130 5.85 -13.89 7.17
CA ARG A 130 5.64 -13.62 8.61
C ARG A 130 5.42 -12.14 8.93
N VAL A 131 5.22 -11.31 7.93
CA VAL A 131 4.86 -9.91 8.08
C VAL A 131 3.77 -9.56 7.09
N GLU A 132 2.77 -8.81 7.52
CA GLU A 132 1.67 -8.40 6.66
C GLU A 132 1.21 -6.98 7.01
N VAL A 133 0.56 -6.31 6.06
CA VAL A 133 0.05 -4.96 6.26
C VAL A 133 -1.46 -4.96 6.11
N PHE A 134 -2.16 -4.50 7.13
CA PHE A 134 -3.62 -4.43 7.15
C PHE A 134 -4.10 -3.00 7.27
N ASP A 135 -5.22 -2.67 6.64
CA ASP A 135 -5.94 -1.44 6.99
C ASP A 135 -6.98 -1.68 8.08
N SER A 136 -7.40 -0.59 8.74
CA SER A 136 -8.40 -0.67 9.79
C SER A 136 -9.85 -0.74 9.33
N PHE A 137 -10.13 -0.52 8.05
CA PHE A 137 -11.50 -0.38 7.54
C PHE A 137 -11.97 -1.70 6.91
N TRP A 138 -11.27 -2.19 5.90
CA TRP A 138 -11.57 -3.47 5.26
C TRP A 138 -10.94 -4.65 5.98
N GLY A 139 -9.86 -4.44 6.73
CA GLY A 139 -9.18 -5.51 7.45
C GLY A 139 -8.63 -6.58 6.52
N ALA A 140 -8.24 -6.18 5.31
CA ALA A 140 -7.68 -7.06 4.29
C ALA A 140 -6.16 -6.88 4.19
N PRO A 141 -5.41 -7.93 3.81
CA PRO A 141 -3.98 -7.83 3.51
C PRO A 141 -3.70 -6.86 2.35
N LEU A 142 -2.70 -5.99 2.51
CA LEU A 142 -2.35 -4.93 1.57
C LEU A 142 -0.90 -5.00 1.07
N LYS A 143 -0.05 -5.85 1.66
CA LYS A 143 1.37 -5.96 1.31
C LYS A 143 1.52 -6.38 -0.15
N LYS A 144 2.30 -5.59 -0.88
CA LYS A 144 2.70 -5.87 -2.26
C LYS A 144 4.10 -6.47 -2.32
N THR A 145 5.06 -5.80 -1.68
CA THR A 145 6.45 -6.27 -1.61
C THR A 145 6.94 -6.24 -0.17
N CYS A 146 7.89 -7.12 0.12
CA CYS A 146 8.57 -7.19 1.41
C CYS A 146 10.02 -7.58 1.17
N LEU A 147 10.93 -6.72 1.58
CA LEU A 147 12.36 -6.96 1.60
C LEU A 147 12.85 -6.71 3.02
N PHE A 148 13.76 -7.55 3.53
CA PHE A 148 14.37 -7.29 4.81
C PHE A 148 15.87 -7.58 4.80
N GLU A 149 16.56 -6.83 5.63
CA GLU A 149 17.98 -6.95 5.90
C GLU A 149 18.22 -6.82 7.41
N GLN A 150 19.27 -7.45 7.92
CA GLN A 150 19.65 -7.32 9.31
C GLN A 150 20.63 -6.15 9.49
N ILE A 151 20.34 -5.27 10.44
CA ILE A 151 21.14 -4.09 10.77
C ILE A 151 21.21 -3.97 12.29
N GLU A 152 22.41 -4.05 12.87
CA GLU A 152 22.68 -3.69 14.28
C GLU A 152 21.65 -4.23 15.30
N GLY A 153 21.34 -5.53 15.25
CA GLY A 153 20.41 -6.16 16.19
C GLY A 153 18.92 -5.99 15.84
N PHE A 154 18.60 -5.35 14.71
CA PHE A 154 17.27 -5.22 14.15
C PHE A 154 17.18 -5.87 12.76
N HIS A 155 15.97 -6.29 12.38
CA HIS A 155 15.59 -6.45 10.99
C HIS A 155 14.96 -5.15 10.49
N LYS A 156 15.54 -4.56 9.45
CA LYS A 156 14.93 -3.48 8.68
C LYS A 156 14.07 -4.10 7.59
N VAL A 157 12.77 -3.92 7.70
CA VAL A 157 11.76 -4.51 6.81
C VAL A 157 11.14 -3.41 5.97
N SER A 158 11.45 -3.41 4.69
CA SER A 158 10.90 -2.50 3.69
C SER A 158 9.66 -3.15 3.05
N LEU A 159 8.49 -2.60 3.35
CA LEU A 159 7.19 -3.04 2.88
C LEU A 159 6.63 -2.02 1.89
N SER A 160 5.94 -2.47 0.86
CA SER A 160 5.22 -1.57 -0.03
C SER A 160 3.75 -1.95 -0.20
N ILE A 161 2.91 -0.94 -0.35
CA ILE A 161 1.48 -1.06 -0.63
C ILE A 161 1.18 -0.33 -1.95
N THR A 162 0.25 -0.83 -2.75
CA THR A 162 -0.19 -0.05 -3.93
C THR A 162 -0.92 1.22 -3.48
N ARG A 163 -0.67 2.35 -4.15
CA ARG A 163 -1.39 3.60 -3.87
C ARG A 163 -2.90 3.49 -4.08
N LYS A 164 -3.34 2.61 -4.98
CA LYS A 164 -4.76 2.27 -5.17
C LYS A 164 -5.36 1.62 -3.94
N ALA A 165 -4.70 0.64 -3.32
CA ALA A 165 -5.15 0.03 -2.06
C ALA A 165 -5.22 1.08 -0.93
N LEU A 166 -4.24 1.97 -0.85
CA LEU A 166 -4.21 3.05 0.15
C LEU A 166 -5.42 4.01 0.04
N LYS A 167 -5.93 4.26 -1.17
CA LYS A 167 -7.13 5.08 -1.38
C LYS A 167 -8.35 4.51 -0.66
N TRP A 168 -8.50 3.19 -0.65
CA TRP A 168 -9.64 2.49 -0.05
C TRP A 168 -9.41 2.12 1.42
N SER A 169 -8.17 2.23 1.90
CA SER A 169 -7.80 1.97 3.29
C SER A 169 -8.37 3.00 4.26
N GLY A 170 -8.64 2.55 5.49
CA GLY A 170 -8.97 3.44 6.61
C GLY A 170 -7.84 4.40 7.00
N SER A 171 -8.11 5.24 8.01
CA SER A 171 -7.12 6.20 8.54
C SER A 171 -5.97 5.55 9.30
N LYS A 172 -6.07 4.25 9.63
CA LYS A 172 -5.05 3.49 10.33
C LYS A 172 -4.56 2.32 9.49
N ILE A 173 -3.26 2.06 9.59
CA ILE A 173 -2.59 0.90 9.00
C ILE A 173 -1.87 0.14 10.13
N TYR A 174 -2.00 -1.18 10.11
CA TYR A 174 -1.34 -2.09 11.02
C TYR A 174 -0.29 -2.89 10.25
N VAL A 175 0.96 -2.80 10.68
CA VAL A 175 2.01 -3.73 10.27
C VAL A 175 2.04 -4.84 11.31
N ILE A 176 1.67 -6.05 10.88
CA ILE A 176 1.51 -7.20 11.74
C ILE A 176 2.72 -8.11 11.57
N PHE A 177 3.46 -8.34 12.64
CA PHE A 177 4.55 -9.30 12.68
C PHE A 177 4.10 -10.59 13.37
N ARG A 178 4.36 -11.73 12.72
CA ARG A 178 4.20 -13.03 13.35
C ARG A 178 5.41 -13.31 14.25
N THR A 179 5.31 -12.85 15.49
CA THR A 179 6.26 -13.16 16.56
C THR A 179 6.22 -14.65 16.92
N ARG A 180 7.16 -15.07 17.77
CA ARG A 180 7.28 -16.47 18.24
C ARG A 180 6.14 -16.94 19.14
N ASP A 181 5.35 -16.01 19.67
CA ASP A 181 4.19 -16.35 20.48
C ASP A 181 3.16 -17.14 19.66
N LEU A 182 2.41 -18.02 20.32
CA LEU A 182 1.33 -18.75 19.66
C LEU A 182 0.14 -17.80 19.40
N PRO A 183 -0.55 -17.97 18.26
CA PRO A 183 -1.77 -17.23 17.99
C PRO A 183 -2.85 -17.62 18.99
N ALA A 184 -3.45 -16.61 19.63
CA ALA A 184 -4.63 -16.81 20.45
C ALA A 184 -5.83 -17.11 19.54
N GLN A 185 -6.63 -18.12 19.89
CA GLN A 185 -7.87 -18.48 19.16
C GLN A 185 -8.76 -17.25 18.88
N ARG A 186 -8.87 -16.32 19.84
CA ARG A 186 -9.62 -15.06 19.67
C ARG A 186 -9.13 -14.18 18.51
N ALA A 187 -7.82 -14.21 18.20
CA ALA A 187 -7.24 -13.43 17.12
C ALA A 187 -7.64 -14.03 15.77
N VAL A 188 -7.57 -15.36 15.64
CA VAL A 188 -7.99 -16.11 14.45
C VAL A 188 -9.49 -15.97 14.22
N ALA A 189 -10.31 -16.12 15.26
CA ALA A 189 -11.76 -15.89 15.19
C ALA A 189 -12.12 -14.45 14.75
N ARG A 190 -11.29 -13.46 15.06
CA ARG A 190 -11.50 -12.09 14.54
C ARG A 190 -11.26 -12.01 13.04
N TYR A 191 -10.20 -12.66 12.51
CA TYR A 191 -9.96 -12.68 11.07
C TYR A 191 -11.08 -13.41 10.33
N LEU A 192 -11.57 -14.54 10.84
CA LEU A 192 -12.69 -15.26 10.25
C LEU A 192 -13.98 -14.44 10.23
N ARG A 193 -14.30 -13.72 11.33
CA ARG A 193 -15.43 -12.78 11.33
C ARG A 193 -15.25 -11.62 10.35
N GLN A 194 -14.02 -11.18 10.13
CA GLN A 194 -13.75 -10.15 9.13
C GLN A 194 -13.91 -10.69 7.72
N LEU A 195 -13.51 -11.94 7.46
CA LEU A 195 -13.72 -12.62 6.19
C LEU A 195 -15.21 -12.76 5.86
N ASP A 196 -16.03 -13.17 6.84
CA ASP A 196 -17.48 -13.27 6.67
C ASP A 196 -18.11 -11.92 6.27
N ARG A 197 -17.68 -10.84 6.93
CA ARG A 197 -18.10 -9.46 6.59
C ARG A 197 -17.67 -9.01 5.19
N LEU A 198 -16.46 -9.38 4.76
CA LEU A 198 -16.00 -9.07 3.41
C LEU A 198 -16.84 -9.82 2.38
N SER A 199 -17.15 -11.09 2.64
CA SER A 199 -17.89 -11.94 1.69
C SER A 199 -19.35 -11.55 1.48
N THR A 200 -19.93 -10.87 2.46
CA THR A 200 -21.31 -10.40 2.44
C THR A 200 -21.44 -8.95 1.98
N ASN A 201 -20.33 -8.23 1.81
CA ASN A 201 -20.34 -6.81 1.45
C ASN A 201 -20.05 -6.59 -0.04
N PRO A 202 -21.03 -6.14 -0.84
CA PRO A 202 -20.85 -5.93 -2.28
C PRO A 202 -19.89 -4.78 -2.62
N ASP A 203 -19.66 -3.85 -1.68
CA ASP A 203 -18.78 -2.70 -1.87
C ASP A 203 -17.31 -3.02 -1.51
N CYS A 204 -16.99 -4.26 -1.14
CA CYS A 204 -15.64 -4.62 -0.75
C CYS A 204 -14.65 -4.46 -1.93
N PRO A 205 -13.40 -4.03 -1.68
CA PRO A 205 -12.42 -3.90 -2.76
C PRO A 205 -12.15 -5.27 -3.40
N PRO A 206 -12.11 -5.36 -4.74
CA PRO A 206 -11.88 -6.62 -5.44
C PRO A 206 -10.61 -7.34 -4.96
N GLY A 207 -10.72 -8.65 -4.70
CA GLY A 207 -9.62 -9.49 -4.22
C GLY A 207 -9.37 -9.45 -2.71
N SER A 208 -10.06 -8.60 -1.94
CA SER A 208 -9.86 -8.51 -0.48
C SER A 208 -10.27 -9.80 0.25
N GLU A 209 -11.38 -10.41 -0.17
CA GLU A 209 -11.87 -11.69 0.36
C GLU A 209 -10.84 -12.81 0.13
N GLU A 210 -10.35 -12.94 -1.11
CA GLU A 210 -9.38 -13.96 -1.48
C GLU A 210 -8.05 -13.76 -0.74
N ALA A 211 -7.56 -12.51 -0.68
CA ALA A 211 -6.33 -12.18 0.02
C ALA A 211 -6.42 -12.53 1.52
N LEU A 212 -7.53 -12.17 2.19
CA LEU A 212 -7.73 -12.51 3.59
C LEU A 212 -7.88 -14.02 3.79
N THR A 213 -8.58 -14.71 2.89
CA THR A 213 -8.74 -16.18 2.95
C THR A 213 -7.39 -16.89 2.85
N ALA A 214 -6.56 -16.51 1.87
CA ALA A 214 -5.22 -17.04 1.68
C ALA A 214 -4.33 -16.76 2.91
N TYR A 215 -4.36 -15.52 3.42
CA TYR A 215 -3.61 -15.15 4.62
C TYR A 215 -3.98 -16.02 5.83
N ILE A 216 -5.28 -16.23 6.09
CA ILE A 216 -5.73 -17.07 7.21
C ILE A 216 -5.29 -18.52 7.00
N TYR A 217 -5.46 -19.06 5.80
CA TYR A 217 -5.10 -20.45 5.50
C TYR A 217 -3.59 -20.69 5.66
N GLU A 218 -2.76 -19.83 5.08
CA GLU A 218 -1.30 -19.99 5.09
C GLU A 218 -0.70 -19.79 6.49
N ASN A 219 -1.33 -18.97 7.34
CA ASN A 219 -0.75 -18.61 8.64
C ASN A 219 -1.41 -19.28 9.85
N PHE A 220 -2.70 -19.62 9.75
CA PHE A 220 -3.55 -20.00 10.88
C PHE A 220 -4.48 -21.17 10.57
N ALA A 221 -4.21 -22.00 9.54
CA ALA A 221 -5.09 -23.12 9.19
C ALA A 221 -5.34 -24.09 10.36
N ALA A 222 -4.28 -24.47 11.09
CA ALA A 222 -4.38 -25.36 12.24
C ALA A 222 -5.20 -24.72 13.37
N ASP A 223 -4.99 -23.43 13.63
CA ASP A 223 -5.71 -22.69 14.67
C ASP A 223 -7.18 -22.49 14.31
N ALA A 224 -7.48 -22.24 13.03
CA ALA A 224 -8.84 -22.13 12.52
C ALA A 224 -9.59 -23.46 12.62
N ALA A 225 -8.93 -24.59 12.30
CA ALA A 225 -9.53 -25.92 12.44
C ALA A 225 -9.79 -26.32 13.90
N ALA A 226 -9.09 -25.72 14.85
CA ALA A 226 -9.26 -25.95 16.29
C ALA A 226 -10.35 -25.08 16.93
N LEU A 227 -11.03 -24.21 16.18
CA LEU A 227 -12.13 -23.40 16.69
C LEU A 227 -13.43 -24.22 16.75
N GLU A 228 -14.23 -23.97 17.78
CA GLU A 228 -15.57 -24.56 17.93
C GLU A 228 -16.65 -23.83 17.10
N GLU A 229 -16.34 -22.62 16.61
CA GLU A 229 -17.26 -21.81 15.81
C GLU A 229 -17.31 -22.29 14.35
N PRO A 230 -18.48 -22.17 13.67
CA PRO A 230 -18.57 -22.50 12.25
C PRO A 230 -17.67 -21.59 11.41
N LEU A 231 -16.93 -22.18 10.48
CA LEU A 231 -16.05 -21.45 9.59
C LEU A 231 -16.87 -20.75 8.50
N PRO A 232 -16.45 -19.56 8.02
CA PRO A 232 -17.10 -18.90 6.89
C PRO A 232 -17.10 -19.80 5.65
N ALA A 233 -18.23 -19.89 4.94
CA ALA A 233 -18.38 -20.77 3.77
C ALA A 233 -17.32 -20.49 2.67
N VAL A 234 -16.85 -19.25 2.55
CA VAL A 234 -15.75 -18.89 1.65
C VAL A 234 -14.45 -19.62 2.04
N TYR A 235 -14.12 -19.62 3.33
CA TYR A 235 -12.93 -20.27 3.84
C TYR A 235 -12.99 -21.78 3.64
N GLU A 236 -14.14 -22.41 3.91
CA GLU A 236 -14.34 -23.85 3.72
C GLU A 236 -14.20 -24.27 2.25
N ARG A 237 -14.77 -23.47 1.32
CA ARG A 237 -14.62 -23.71 -0.12
C ARG A 237 -13.16 -23.61 -0.55
N TYR A 238 -12.44 -22.62 -0.06
CA TYR A 238 -11.01 -22.44 -0.36
C TYR A 238 -10.18 -23.61 0.18
N HIS A 239 -10.39 -23.99 1.45
CA HIS A 239 -9.71 -25.10 2.08
C HIS A 239 -9.95 -26.42 1.32
N SER A 240 -11.20 -26.69 0.94
CA SER A 240 -11.56 -27.87 0.15
C SER A 240 -10.91 -27.88 -1.23
N ALA A 241 -10.88 -26.73 -1.91
CA ALA A 241 -10.22 -26.60 -3.21
C ALA A 241 -8.71 -26.83 -3.12
N ARG A 242 -8.06 -26.32 -2.07
CA ARG A 242 -6.63 -26.55 -1.80
C ARG A 242 -6.32 -28.01 -1.48
N ALA A 243 -7.12 -28.65 -0.63
CA ALA A 243 -6.98 -30.06 -0.33
C ALA A 243 -7.09 -30.93 -1.59
N ARG A 244 -8.12 -30.67 -2.43
CA ARG A 244 -8.29 -31.36 -3.71
C ARG A 244 -7.12 -31.13 -4.67
N PHE A 245 -6.61 -29.90 -4.74
CA PHE A 245 -5.43 -29.59 -5.54
C PHE A 245 -4.21 -30.40 -5.06
N SER A 246 -3.96 -30.42 -3.76
CA SER A 246 -2.86 -31.21 -3.18
C SER A 246 -3.00 -32.71 -3.43
N GLU A 247 -4.22 -33.24 -3.44
CA GLU A 247 -4.46 -34.66 -3.77
C GLU A 247 -4.20 -34.97 -5.25
N LEU A 248 -4.63 -34.10 -6.16
CA LEU A 248 -4.42 -34.27 -7.62
C LEU A 248 -2.95 -34.14 -8.03
N HIS A 249 -2.14 -33.46 -7.22
CA HIS A 249 -0.71 -33.24 -7.45
C HIS A 249 0.18 -34.08 -6.52
N ARG A 250 -0.38 -35.11 -5.89
CA ARG A 250 0.39 -36.10 -5.13
C ARG A 250 0.98 -37.10 -6.14
N GLU A 251 2.25 -36.92 -6.50
CA GLU A 251 3.05 -37.90 -7.26
C GLU A 251 3.13 -39.25 -6.54
#